data_AF-A0A653YMS3-F1
#
_entry.id   AF-A0A653YMS3-F1
#
_cell.length_a   1.000
_cell.length_b   1.000
_cell.length_c   1.000
_cell.angle_alpha   90.00
_cell.angle_beta   90.00
_cell.angle_gamma   90.00
#
_symmetry.space_group_name_H-M   'P 1'
#
loop_
_entity.id
_entity.type
_entity.pdbx_description
1 polymer ?
#
loop_
_entity_poly.entity_id
_entity_poly.type
_entity_poly.pdbx_seq_one_letter_code
_entity_poly.pdbx_strand_id
1 'polypeptide(L)'
;MAMKHWLLPMILVVLPISVVAQTSDADTPYASDPVGIVADPCPQHPAPADAAGWAAWKRHMLTRDFGQLCRYAADNRALAGKTVRVVFMGDSITDNWIHADAALFSNGVVDRGISGQTTPQMLVRFRSDVIALKPRAVHIMAGTNDIAGNTGAATIETVEGNIRSMAELARARGIKVILASVPPAAAFPWSPDKRPVPQIAALNDWLRGYAKANGFTYVDYHAALSTPAGAMKPGYATDGVHPTPQGYAVMRPLATAAIAKALGR
;
A
#
# COMPACT_ATOMS: atom_id res chain seq x y z
N MET A 1 54.97 25.23 53.21
CA MET A 1 54.42 24.12 52.42
C MET A 1 53.30 24.67 51.55
N ALA A 2 53.53 24.85 50.25
CA ALA A 2 52.49 25.19 49.29
C ALA A 2 52.75 24.37 48.02
N MET A 3 51.96 23.32 47.79
CA MET A 3 52.07 22.44 46.64
C MET A 3 51.35 23.06 45.44
N LYS A 4 52.07 23.13 44.31
CA LYS A 4 51.52 23.43 42.98
C LYS A 4 50.84 22.17 42.43
N HIS A 5 49.56 22.27 42.08
CA HIS A 5 48.88 21.22 41.30
C HIS A 5 48.98 21.54 39.80
N TRP A 6 49.50 20.60 39.03
CA TRP A 6 49.45 20.60 37.57
C TRP A 6 48.26 19.75 37.12
N LEU A 7 47.39 20.33 36.28
CA LEU A 7 46.31 19.62 35.61
C LEU A 7 46.80 19.18 34.22
N LEU A 8 46.81 17.88 33.95
CA LEU A 8 46.96 17.35 32.59
C LEU A 8 45.60 17.35 31.87
N PRO A 9 45.54 17.67 30.57
CA PRO A 9 44.30 17.56 29.80
C PRO A 9 44.07 16.10 29.40
N MET A 10 42.87 15.61 29.68
CA MET A 10 42.40 14.27 29.29
C MET A 10 41.83 14.35 27.86
N ILE A 11 42.53 13.72 26.90
CA ILE A 11 42.03 13.58 25.52
C ILE A 11 40.94 12.50 25.52
N LEU A 12 39.71 12.89 25.23
CA LEU A 12 38.58 11.98 25.05
C LEU A 12 38.63 11.41 23.62
N VAL A 13 39.00 10.15 23.47
CA VAL A 13 38.86 9.42 22.20
C VAL A 13 37.45 8.86 22.14
N VAL A 14 36.62 9.42 21.25
CA VAL A 14 35.29 8.87 20.95
C VAL A 14 35.46 7.81 19.86
N LEU A 15 35.35 6.54 20.24
CA LEU A 15 35.22 5.44 19.28
C LEU A 15 33.75 5.37 18.80
N PRO A 16 33.50 5.14 17.49
CA PRO A 16 32.15 4.93 17.00
C PRO A 16 31.59 3.63 17.60
N ILE A 17 30.45 3.74 18.26
CA ILE A 17 29.70 2.58 18.75
C ILE A 17 29.10 1.90 17.53
N SER A 18 29.72 0.82 17.08
CA SER A 18 29.10 -0.10 16.13
C SER A 18 27.91 -0.77 16.82
N VAL A 19 26.69 -0.41 16.42
CA VAL A 19 25.47 -1.10 16.85
C VAL A 19 25.46 -2.46 16.15
N VAL A 20 25.85 -3.51 16.89
CA VAL A 20 25.79 -4.89 16.41
C VAL A 20 24.34 -5.37 16.51
N ALA A 21 23.77 -5.84 15.40
CA ALA A 21 22.43 -6.42 15.36
C ALA A 21 22.34 -7.65 16.29
N GLN A 22 21.32 -7.69 17.14
CA GLN A 22 21.02 -8.84 18.00
C GLN A 22 19.98 -9.73 17.31
N THR A 23 20.39 -10.81 16.67
CA THR A 23 19.45 -11.76 16.04
C THR A 23 18.84 -12.70 17.06
N SER A 24 17.52 -12.94 17.01
CA SER A 24 16.92 -14.17 17.54
C SER A 24 15.62 -14.54 16.81
N ASP A 25 15.65 -15.74 16.23
CA ASP A 25 14.60 -16.78 16.11
C ASP A 25 15.22 -17.90 15.24
N ALA A 26 15.79 -18.94 15.86
CA ALA A 26 16.75 -19.85 15.23
C ALA A 26 16.19 -20.78 14.12
N ASP A 27 14.88 -20.78 13.87
CA ASP A 27 14.21 -21.78 13.01
C ASP A 27 13.45 -21.20 11.81
N THR A 28 13.79 -19.99 11.35
CA THR A 28 13.22 -19.43 10.11
C THR A 28 14.32 -19.01 9.14
N PRO A 29 14.09 -19.06 7.81
CA PRO A 29 15.05 -18.55 6.82
C PRO A 29 15.31 -17.04 6.94
N TYR A 30 14.59 -16.35 7.83
CA TYR A 30 14.66 -14.90 8.06
C TYR A 30 15.29 -14.55 9.42
N ALA A 31 15.90 -15.52 10.11
CA ALA A 31 16.50 -15.35 11.43
C ALA A 31 17.60 -14.27 11.46
N SER A 32 18.30 -14.09 10.33
CA SER A 32 19.37 -13.11 10.15
C SER A 32 18.88 -11.71 9.80
N ASP A 33 17.57 -11.51 9.64
CA ASP A 33 17.03 -10.21 9.26
C ASP A 33 17.28 -9.17 10.37
N PRO A 34 17.62 -7.93 9.99
CA PRO A 34 17.92 -6.91 10.97
C PRO A 34 16.69 -6.61 11.84
N VAL A 35 16.92 -6.39 13.13
CA VAL A 35 15.89 -6.03 14.12
C VAL A 35 16.28 -4.76 14.86
N GLY A 36 15.27 -4.02 15.34
CA GLY A 36 15.46 -2.74 16.02
C GLY A 36 15.63 -1.57 15.04
N ILE A 37 16.26 -0.48 15.52
CA ILE A 37 16.56 0.70 14.69
C ILE A 37 17.88 0.45 13.97
N VAL A 38 17.82 0.20 12.67
CA VAL A 38 18.98 -0.09 11.81
C VAL A 38 19.08 0.89 10.64
N ALA A 39 20.27 1.02 10.06
CA ALA A 39 20.50 1.88 8.90
C ALA A 39 19.87 1.34 7.61
N ASP A 40 19.88 0.02 7.42
CA ASP A 40 19.25 -0.66 6.29
C ASP A 40 18.32 -1.77 6.80
N PRO A 41 17.00 -1.53 6.82
CA PRO A 41 16.02 -2.50 7.31
C PRO A 41 15.56 -3.50 6.24
N CYS A 42 16.10 -3.44 5.01
CA CYS A 42 15.53 -4.14 3.85
C CYS A 42 16.41 -5.29 3.31
N PRO A 43 16.46 -6.42 4.02
CA PRO A 43 17.18 -7.60 3.54
C PRO A 43 16.57 -8.10 2.22
N GLN A 44 17.44 -8.63 1.36
CA GLN A 44 17.02 -9.23 0.09
C GLN A 44 16.85 -10.73 0.29
N HIS A 45 15.68 -11.23 -0.09
CA HIS A 45 15.34 -12.65 -0.03
C HIS A 45 14.96 -13.16 -1.42
N PRO A 46 15.34 -14.39 -1.80
CA PRO A 46 14.83 -15.01 -3.01
C PRO A 46 13.31 -15.20 -2.91
N ALA A 47 12.61 -15.15 -4.05
CA ALA A 47 11.20 -15.46 -4.09
C ALA A 47 10.94 -16.90 -3.57
N PRO A 48 9.90 -17.13 -2.76
CA PRO A 48 9.58 -18.47 -2.30
C PRO A 48 9.28 -19.42 -3.48
N ALA A 49 9.86 -20.61 -3.45
CA ALA A 49 9.77 -21.59 -4.54
C ALA A 49 8.48 -22.43 -4.49
N ASP A 50 7.85 -22.56 -3.32
CA ASP A 50 6.70 -23.43 -3.11
C ASP A 50 5.67 -22.82 -2.14
N ALA A 51 4.55 -23.52 -1.97
CA ALA A 51 3.45 -23.06 -1.12
C ALA A 51 3.85 -22.88 0.36
N ALA A 52 4.74 -23.74 0.88
CA ALA A 52 5.20 -23.67 2.26
C ALA A 52 6.09 -22.44 2.49
N GLY A 53 6.98 -22.16 1.55
CA GLY A 53 7.79 -20.95 1.49
C GLY A 53 6.92 -19.70 1.41
N TRP A 54 5.88 -19.69 0.56
CA TRP A 54 4.94 -18.58 0.50
C TRP A 54 4.17 -18.38 1.83
N ALA A 55 3.81 -19.46 2.53
CA ALA A 55 3.20 -19.37 3.85
C ALA A 55 4.17 -18.81 4.91
N ALA A 56 5.43 -19.24 4.88
CA ALA A 56 6.48 -18.70 5.75
C ALA A 56 6.74 -17.21 5.46
N TRP A 57 6.88 -16.84 4.18
CA TRP A 57 7.05 -15.45 3.74
C TRP A 57 5.91 -14.55 4.19
N LYS A 58 4.66 -14.98 4.02
CA LYS A 58 3.48 -14.22 4.48
C LYS A 58 3.52 -13.97 5.99
N ARG A 59 3.83 -15.01 6.79
CA ARG A 59 3.97 -14.85 8.25
C ARG A 59 5.11 -13.91 8.61
N HIS A 60 6.25 -14.05 7.94
CA HIS A 60 7.39 -13.18 8.14
C HIS A 60 7.08 -11.71 7.81
N MET A 61 6.43 -11.42 6.68
CA MET A 61 5.97 -10.06 6.36
C MET A 61 5.01 -9.52 7.42
N LEU A 62 4.02 -10.32 7.86
CA LEU A 62 3.08 -9.88 8.90
C LEU A 62 3.74 -9.55 10.24
N THR A 63 4.87 -10.17 10.59
CA THR A 63 5.54 -9.98 11.89
C THR A 63 6.77 -9.10 11.84
N ARG A 64 7.45 -8.98 10.69
CA ARG A 64 8.74 -8.27 10.56
C ARG A 64 8.66 -7.03 9.69
N ASP A 65 7.81 -7.00 8.66
CA ASP A 65 7.59 -5.83 7.81
C ASP A 65 6.10 -5.72 7.44
N PHE A 66 5.26 -5.43 8.44
CA PHE A 66 3.81 -5.49 8.33
C PHE A 66 3.26 -4.64 7.17
N GLY A 67 3.83 -3.46 6.95
CA GLY A 67 3.50 -2.58 5.83
C GLY A 67 4.21 -2.93 4.52
N GLN A 68 5.14 -3.88 4.52
CA GLN A 68 6.06 -4.16 3.41
C GLN A 68 6.79 -2.90 2.94
N LEU A 69 7.30 -2.11 3.89
CA LEU A 69 8.04 -0.86 3.64
C LEU A 69 9.23 -1.07 2.71
N CYS A 70 9.79 -2.28 2.69
CA CYS A 70 10.91 -2.63 1.84
C CYS A 70 10.54 -2.90 0.38
N ARG A 71 9.28 -3.21 0.07
CA ARG A 71 8.81 -3.53 -1.29
C ARG A 71 9.16 -2.45 -2.31
N TYR A 72 8.95 -1.18 -1.95
CA TYR A 72 9.19 -0.04 -2.83
C TYR A 72 10.33 0.87 -2.36
N ALA A 73 11.12 0.48 -1.36
CA ALA A 73 12.17 1.33 -0.81
C ALA A 73 13.21 1.74 -1.86
N ALA A 74 13.66 0.80 -2.69
CA ALA A 74 14.60 1.08 -3.79
C ALA A 74 13.96 1.95 -4.88
N ASP A 75 12.74 1.63 -5.29
CA ASP A 75 12.00 2.38 -6.32
C ASP A 75 11.72 3.82 -5.87
N ASN A 76 11.35 4.02 -4.60
CA ASN A 76 11.16 5.34 -3.99
C ASN A 76 12.46 6.15 -4.03
N ARG A 77 13.62 5.54 -3.72
CA ARG A 77 14.93 6.21 -3.83
C ARG A 77 15.25 6.58 -5.28
N ALA A 78 14.92 5.72 -6.24
CA ALA A 78 15.14 5.98 -7.68
C ALA A 78 14.24 7.10 -8.25
N LEU A 79 13.22 7.53 -7.51
CA LEU A 79 12.37 8.69 -7.83
C LEU A 79 12.89 10.01 -7.25
N ALA A 80 13.96 10.00 -6.45
CA ALA A 80 14.54 11.23 -5.91
C ALA A 80 14.88 12.23 -7.03
N GLY A 81 14.42 13.47 -6.87
CA GLY A 81 14.58 14.54 -7.88
C GLY A 81 13.66 14.44 -9.10
N LYS A 82 12.88 13.36 -9.25
CA LYS A 82 11.90 13.21 -10.35
C LYS A 82 10.54 13.77 -9.94
N THR A 83 9.80 14.27 -10.93
CA THR A 83 8.42 14.73 -10.69
C THR A 83 7.48 13.53 -10.63
N VAL A 84 6.86 13.34 -9.46
CA VAL A 84 5.74 12.41 -9.30
C VAL A 84 4.44 13.22 -9.43
N ARG A 85 3.61 12.86 -10.41
CA ARG A 85 2.30 13.47 -10.65
C ARG A 85 1.22 12.78 -9.85
N VAL A 86 1.15 11.46 -9.89
CA VAL A 86 0.11 10.66 -9.23
C VAL A 86 0.72 9.40 -8.65
N VAL A 87 0.38 9.08 -7.40
CA VAL A 87 0.63 7.76 -6.81
C VAL A 87 -0.66 6.96 -6.81
N PHE A 88 -0.61 5.72 -7.28
CA PHE A 88 -1.69 4.74 -7.12
C PHE A 88 -1.39 3.87 -5.90
N MET A 89 -2.08 4.13 -4.79
CA MET A 89 -2.05 3.35 -3.57
C MET A 89 -3.13 2.27 -3.64
N GLY A 90 -2.75 1.00 -3.45
CA GLY A 90 -3.73 -0.08 -3.40
C GLY A 90 -3.15 -1.46 -3.12
N ASP A 91 -3.94 -2.47 -3.44
CA ASP A 91 -3.66 -3.89 -3.21
C ASP A 91 -3.23 -4.62 -4.51
N SER A 92 -3.51 -5.91 -4.61
CA SER A 92 -3.23 -6.75 -5.80
C SER A 92 -3.89 -6.25 -7.07
N ILE A 93 -5.03 -5.58 -6.98
CA ILE A 93 -5.69 -5.03 -8.18
C ILE A 93 -4.86 -3.87 -8.73
N THR A 94 -4.14 -3.14 -7.88
CA THR A 94 -3.23 -2.07 -8.32
C THR A 94 -1.87 -2.63 -8.75
N ASP A 95 -1.30 -3.55 -7.96
CA ASP A 95 -0.01 -4.23 -8.22
C ASP A 95 -0.01 -4.97 -9.57
N ASN A 96 -1.15 -5.57 -9.94
CA ASN A 96 -1.29 -6.24 -11.25
C ASN A 96 -1.50 -5.26 -12.41
N TRP A 97 -1.96 -4.03 -12.15
CA TRP A 97 -2.33 -3.09 -13.20
C TRP A 97 -1.09 -2.60 -13.97
N ILE A 98 0.04 -2.37 -13.29
CA ILE A 98 1.27 -1.93 -13.98
C ILE A 98 1.76 -2.95 -15.01
N HIS A 99 1.52 -4.24 -14.77
CA HIS A 99 1.86 -5.30 -15.71
C HIS A 99 0.87 -5.41 -16.88
N ALA A 100 -0.41 -5.14 -16.62
CA ALA A 100 -1.44 -5.13 -17.67
C ALA A 100 -1.39 -3.85 -18.54
N ASP A 101 -0.92 -2.74 -17.98
CA ASP A 101 -0.91 -1.43 -18.63
C ASP A 101 0.23 -0.53 -18.12
N ALA A 102 1.47 -0.88 -18.48
CA ALA A 102 2.65 -0.11 -18.11
C ALA A 102 2.60 1.35 -18.62
N ALA A 103 1.85 1.63 -19.70
CA ALA A 103 1.73 2.96 -20.26
C ALA A 103 0.97 3.92 -19.32
N LEU A 104 0.03 3.43 -18.51
CA LEU A 104 -0.65 4.23 -17.49
C LEU A 104 0.35 4.75 -16.43
N PHE A 105 1.31 3.92 -16.04
CA PHE A 105 2.31 4.20 -14.99
C PHE A 105 3.60 4.83 -15.56
N SER A 106 3.40 5.69 -16.55
CA SER A 106 4.45 6.50 -17.17
C SER A 106 4.22 7.98 -16.86
N ASN A 107 5.18 8.84 -17.25
CA ASN A 107 5.05 10.29 -17.13
C ASN A 107 4.63 10.77 -15.72
N GLY A 108 5.34 10.25 -14.70
CA GLY A 108 5.14 10.62 -13.30
C GLY A 108 3.92 10.00 -12.62
N VAL A 109 3.21 9.07 -13.26
CA VAL A 109 2.24 8.20 -12.57
C VAL A 109 2.99 6.98 -12.06
N VAL A 110 2.89 6.66 -10.78
CA VAL A 110 3.64 5.55 -10.16
C VAL A 110 2.71 4.59 -9.43
N ASP A 111 3.00 3.30 -9.58
CA ASP A 111 2.29 2.22 -8.91
C ASP A 111 2.86 1.97 -7.52
N ARG A 112 2.00 1.92 -6.51
CA ARG A 112 2.32 1.51 -5.14
C ARG A 112 1.29 0.48 -4.65
N GLY A 113 0.81 -0.38 -5.54
CA GLY A 113 0.01 -1.55 -5.21
C GLY A 113 0.83 -2.64 -4.54
N ILE A 114 0.32 -3.30 -3.51
CA ILE A 114 1.00 -4.48 -2.95
C ILE A 114 -0.01 -5.60 -2.76
N SER A 115 0.22 -6.72 -3.45
CA SER A 115 -0.68 -7.87 -3.43
C SER A 115 -1.04 -8.36 -2.03
N GLY A 116 -2.34 -8.56 -1.81
CA GLY A 116 -2.88 -9.09 -0.55
C GLY A 116 -3.00 -8.08 0.59
N GLN A 117 -2.51 -6.84 0.44
CA GLN A 117 -2.56 -5.84 1.51
C GLN A 117 -3.97 -5.32 1.81
N THR A 118 -4.16 -4.97 3.07
CA THR A 118 -5.37 -4.36 3.64
C THR A 118 -5.14 -2.89 4.00
N THR A 119 -6.21 -2.15 4.30
CA THR A 119 -6.12 -0.73 4.68
C THR A 119 -5.17 -0.41 5.85
N PRO A 120 -5.03 -1.20 6.94
CA PRO A 120 -4.05 -0.87 7.99
C PRO A 120 -2.61 -0.91 7.49
N GLN A 121 -2.26 -1.85 6.59
CA GLN A 121 -0.92 -1.95 6.02
C GLN A 121 -0.63 -0.77 5.08
N MET A 122 -1.62 -0.42 4.24
CA MET A 122 -1.54 0.76 3.38
C MET A 122 -1.35 2.04 4.19
N LEU A 123 -2.04 2.19 5.32
CA LEU A 123 -1.89 3.34 6.21
C LEU A 123 -0.48 3.43 6.79
N VAL A 124 0.09 2.33 7.28
CA VAL A 124 1.46 2.30 7.83
C VAL A 124 2.50 2.73 6.80
N ARG A 125 2.38 2.27 5.55
CA ARG A 125 3.32 2.65 4.47
C ARG A 125 2.97 3.93 3.74
N PHE A 126 1.85 4.57 4.06
CA PHE A 126 1.36 5.76 3.33
C PHE A 126 2.38 6.90 3.34
N ARG A 127 3.16 7.04 4.43
CA ARG A 127 4.18 8.06 4.52
C ARG A 127 5.33 7.84 3.54
N SER A 128 5.86 6.63 3.45
CA SER A 128 6.98 6.31 2.56
C SER A 128 6.55 6.27 1.10
N ASP A 129 5.40 5.66 0.82
CA ASP A 129 4.98 5.36 -0.55
C ASP A 129 4.14 6.46 -1.19
N VAL A 130 3.62 7.41 -0.42
CA VAL A 130 2.82 8.53 -0.95
C VAL A 130 3.43 9.86 -0.54
N ILE A 131 3.47 10.16 0.77
CA ILE A 131 3.81 11.50 1.25
C ILE A 131 5.24 11.90 0.87
N ALA A 132 6.21 11.02 1.06
CA ALA A 132 7.61 11.28 0.76
C ALA A 132 7.87 11.53 -0.73
N LEU A 133 7.03 10.97 -1.60
CA LEU A 133 7.10 11.16 -3.05
C LEU A 133 6.53 12.51 -3.53
N LYS A 134 5.85 13.25 -2.65
CA LYS A 134 5.27 14.58 -2.91
C LYS A 134 4.43 14.63 -4.21
N PRO A 135 3.51 13.68 -4.45
CA PRO A 135 2.73 13.68 -5.67
C PRO A 135 1.73 14.84 -5.69
N ARG A 136 1.27 15.22 -6.89
CA ARG A 136 0.16 16.18 -7.01
C ARG A 136 -1.17 15.57 -6.57
N ALA A 137 -1.35 14.26 -6.79
CA ALA A 137 -2.52 13.52 -6.36
C ALA A 137 -2.18 12.10 -5.90
N VAL A 138 -3.04 11.51 -5.06
CA VAL A 138 -3.03 10.09 -4.73
C VAL A 138 -4.37 9.48 -5.12
N HIS A 139 -4.32 8.37 -5.85
CA HIS A 139 -5.44 7.48 -6.12
C HIS A 139 -5.41 6.35 -5.09
N ILE A 140 -6.49 6.20 -4.31
CA ILE A 140 -6.60 5.20 -3.24
C ILE A 140 -7.70 4.21 -3.64
N MET A 141 -7.33 2.96 -3.90
CA MET A 141 -8.23 1.84 -4.12
C MET A 141 -7.91 0.74 -3.10
N ALA A 142 -8.76 0.60 -2.08
CA ALA A 142 -8.50 -0.25 -0.94
C ALA A 142 -9.80 -0.78 -0.33
N GLY A 143 -9.75 -1.95 0.30
CA GLY A 143 -10.87 -2.56 1.03
C GLY A 143 -11.18 -4.00 0.62
N THR A 144 -10.77 -4.44 -0.57
CA THR A 144 -11.03 -5.81 -1.08
C THR A 144 -10.54 -6.86 -0.08
N ASN A 145 -9.29 -6.74 0.36
CA ASN A 145 -8.65 -7.70 1.25
C ASN A 145 -9.08 -7.55 2.72
N ASP A 146 -9.58 -6.36 3.11
CA ASP A 146 -10.18 -6.14 4.42
C ASP A 146 -11.48 -6.96 4.53
N ILE A 147 -12.32 -6.92 3.49
CA ILE A 147 -13.54 -7.73 3.37
C ILE A 147 -13.21 -9.23 3.30
N ALA A 148 -12.10 -9.60 2.64
CA ALA A 148 -11.62 -10.98 2.61
C ALA A 148 -11.08 -11.46 3.97
N GLY A 149 -10.67 -10.54 4.85
CA GLY A 149 -10.14 -10.82 6.19
C GLY A 149 -8.64 -11.17 6.20
N ASN A 150 -7.86 -10.67 5.23
CA ASN A 150 -6.45 -11.04 5.07
C ASN A 150 -5.56 -10.68 6.28
N THR A 151 -5.94 -9.68 7.07
CA THR A 151 -5.25 -9.27 8.31
C THR A 151 -6.08 -9.53 9.57
N GLY A 152 -7.10 -10.40 9.48
CA GLY A 152 -8.01 -10.73 10.56
C GLY A 152 -9.33 -9.98 10.49
N ALA A 153 -10.06 -9.97 11.60
CA ALA A 153 -11.36 -9.31 11.70
C ALA A 153 -11.19 -7.79 11.83
N ALA A 154 -12.00 -7.05 11.09
CA ALA A 154 -12.13 -5.60 11.19
C ALA A 154 -13.60 -5.22 11.08
N THR A 155 -14.00 -4.14 11.74
CA THR A 155 -15.32 -3.53 11.49
C THR A 155 -15.23 -2.64 10.24
N ILE A 156 -16.37 -2.35 9.60
CA ILE A 156 -16.38 -1.42 8.46
C ILE A 156 -15.85 -0.05 8.89
N GLU A 157 -16.13 0.41 10.11
CA GLU A 157 -15.65 1.68 10.66
C GLU A 157 -14.12 1.71 10.80
N THR A 158 -13.48 0.56 11.07
CA THR A 158 -12.01 0.47 11.09
C THR A 158 -11.44 0.66 9.68
N VAL A 159 -12.03 0.01 8.68
CA VAL A 159 -11.61 0.13 7.27
C VAL A 159 -11.82 1.57 6.79
N GLU A 160 -12.99 2.15 7.06
CA GLU A 160 -13.32 3.54 6.80
C GLU A 160 -12.34 4.49 7.50
N GLY A 161 -12.02 4.24 8.77
CA GLY A 161 -11.08 5.03 9.57
C GLY A 161 -9.67 5.04 8.99
N ASN A 162 -9.19 3.91 8.49
CA ASN A 162 -7.89 3.83 7.82
C ASN A 162 -7.87 4.64 6.51
N ILE A 163 -8.91 4.51 5.68
CA ILE A 163 -9.03 5.27 4.43
C ILE A 163 -9.16 6.78 4.71
N ARG A 164 -9.96 7.15 5.72
CA ARG A 164 -10.10 8.53 6.21
C ARG A 164 -8.74 9.08 6.62
N SER A 165 -7.99 8.33 7.42
CA SER A 165 -6.65 8.72 7.90
C SER A 165 -5.68 8.96 6.73
N MET A 166 -5.64 8.06 5.74
CA MET A 166 -4.83 8.27 4.53
C MET A 166 -5.23 9.54 3.77
N ALA A 167 -6.53 9.77 3.58
CA ALA A 167 -7.04 10.96 2.91
C ALA A 167 -6.72 12.27 3.67
N GLU A 168 -6.84 12.26 5.00
CA GLU A 168 -6.50 13.39 5.86
C GLU A 168 -5.00 13.71 5.83
N LEU A 169 -4.15 12.67 5.89
CA LEU A 169 -2.70 12.81 5.76
C LEU A 169 -2.30 13.39 4.40
N ALA A 170 -2.93 12.95 3.32
CA ALA A 170 -2.71 13.51 1.97
C ALA A 170 -3.14 14.98 1.90
N ARG A 171 -4.35 15.30 2.37
CA ARG A 171 -4.88 16.67 2.40
C ARG A 171 -3.99 17.61 3.20
N ALA A 172 -3.51 17.18 4.37
CA ALA A 172 -2.59 17.96 5.21
C ALA A 172 -1.24 18.27 4.53
N ARG A 173 -0.92 17.58 3.44
CA ARG A 173 0.29 17.79 2.63
C ARG A 173 0.00 18.43 1.27
N GLY A 174 -1.23 18.91 1.06
CA GLY A 174 -1.65 19.52 -0.21
C GLY A 174 -1.78 18.52 -1.37
N ILE A 175 -1.76 17.22 -1.08
CA ILE A 175 -1.92 16.16 -2.09
C ILE A 175 -3.41 16.00 -2.37
N LYS A 176 -3.82 16.09 -3.64
CA LYS A 176 -5.21 15.89 -4.05
C LYS A 176 -5.60 14.41 -3.86
N VAL A 177 -6.80 14.16 -3.35
CA VAL A 177 -7.28 12.79 -3.09
C VAL A 177 -8.27 12.37 -4.17
N ILE A 178 -8.01 11.19 -4.74
CA ILE A 178 -8.93 10.45 -5.61
C ILE A 178 -9.28 9.15 -4.88
N LEU A 179 -10.54 9.01 -4.45
CA LEU A 179 -11.03 7.77 -3.86
C LEU A 179 -11.65 6.91 -4.95
N ALA A 180 -11.22 5.66 -5.05
CA ALA A 180 -11.77 4.69 -5.98
C ALA A 180 -12.73 3.74 -5.27
N SER A 181 -13.82 3.40 -5.95
CA SER A 181 -14.68 2.30 -5.53
C SER A 181 -13.88 1.00 -5.45
N VAL A 182 -14.15 0.17 -4.45
CA VAL A 182 -13.77 -1.25 -4.43
C VAL A 182 -14.45 -1.95 -5.62
N PRO A 183 -13.69 -2.62 -6.52
CA PRO A 183 -14.27 -3.41 -7.61
C PRO A 183 -15.21 -4.52 -7.12
N PRO A 184 -16.12 -5.01 -7.96
CA PRO A 184 -17.09 -6.02 -7.55
C PRO A 184 -16.41 -7.38 -7.36
N ALA A 185 -16.95 -8.17 -6.44
CA ALA A 185 -16.59 -9.57 -6.25
C ALA A 185 -17.82 -10.30 -5.71
N ALA A 186 -18.17 -11.44 -6.30
CA ALA A 186 -19.25 -12.29 -5.79
C ALA A 186 -18.77 -13.19 -4.65
N ALA A 187 -17.51 -13.61 -4.71
CA ALA A 187 -16.83 -14.46 -3.74
C ALA A 187 -15.31 -14.21 -3.82
N PHE A 188 -14.59 -14.66 -2.79
CA PHE A 188 -13.13 -14.69 -2.81
C PHE A 188 -12.66 -16.14 -2.87
N PRO A 189 -11.98 -16.59 -3.94
CA PRO A 189 -11.51 -17.97 -4.05
C PRO A 189 -10.62 -18.42 -2.88
N TRP A 190 -9.83 -17.51 -2.31
CA TRP A 190 -8.95 -17.76 -1.16
C TRP A 190 -9.64 -17.58 0.20
N SER A 191 -10.91 -17.17 0.23
CA SER A 191 -11.70 -16.93 1.44
C SER A 191 -13.19 -17.21 1.18
N PRO A 192 -13.54 -18.48 0.89
CA PRO A 192 -14.85 -18.88 0.33
C PRO A 192 -16.05 -18.64 1.29
N ASP A 193 -15.79 -18.51 2.59
CA ASP A 193 -16.83 -18.28 3.60
C ASP A 193 -17.32 -16.83 3.64
N LYS A 194 -16.63 -15.92 2.93
CA LYS A 194 -17.01 -14.50 2.89
C LYS A 194 -18.19 -14.26 1.95
N ARG A 195 -18.94 -13.20 2.23
CA ARG A 195 -20.08 -12.72 1.42
C ARG A 195 -19.82 -11.26 1.05
N PRO A 196 -19.00 -11.00 0.03
CA PRO A 196 -18.44 -9.67 -0.24
C PRO A 196 -19.44 -8.65 -0.77
N VAL A 197 -20.41 -9.05 -1.59
CA VAL A 197 -21.33 -8.12 -2.29
C VAL A 197 -21.95 -7.05 -1.39
N PRO A 198 -22.63 -7.36 -0.27
CA PRO A 198 -23.22 -6.32 0.59
C PRO A 198 -22.16 -5.43 1.26
N GLN A 199 -20.98 -5.97 1.58
CA GLN A 199 -19.91 -5.20 2.23
C GLN A 199 -19.23 -4.24 1.24
N ILE A 200 -19.01 -4.68 -0.01
CA ILE A 200 -18.49 -3.84 -1.11
C ILE A 200 -19.47 -2.70 -1.39
N ALA A 201 -20.78 -2.98 -1.45
CA ALA A 201 -21.80 -1.96 -1.64
C ALA A 201 -21.77 -0.91 -0.52
N ALA A 202 -21.80 -1.35 0.74
CA ALA A 202 -21.75 -0.46 1.90
C ALA A 202 -20.49 0.43 1.92
N LEU A 203 -19.32 -0.16 1.69
CA LEU A 203 -18.06 0.58 1.66
C LEU A 203 -18.00 1.56 0.49
N ASN A 204 -18.51 1.19 -0.69
CA ASN A 204 -18.55 2.07 -1.86
C ASN A 204 -19.50 3.26 -1.68
N ASP A 205 -20.65 3.04 -1.04
CA ASP A 205 -21.59 4.11 -0.70
C ASP A 205 -20.95 5.10 0.28
N TRP A 206 -20.26 4.59 1.31
CA TRP A 206 -19.48 5.42 2.21
C TRP A 206 -18.38 6.19 1.48
N LEU A 207 -17.57 5.53 0.64
CA LEU A 207 -16.48 6.17 -0.11
C LEU A 207 -16.99 7.33 -0.97
N ARG A 208 -18.13 7.12 -1.65
CA ARG A 208 -18.78 8.14 -2.48
C ARG A 208 -19.25 9.32 -1.62
N GLY A 209 -19.91 9.03 -0.50
CA GLY A 209 -20.39 10.05 0.45
C GLY A 209 -19.26 10.84 1.08
N TYR A 210 -18.21 10.16 1.54
CA TYR A 210 -17.03 10.76 2.15
C TYR A 210 -16.25 11.63 1.16
N ALA A 211 -16.09 11.17 -0.09
CA ALA A 211 -15.48 11.95 -1.16
C ALA A 211 -16.26 13.24 -1.42
N LYS A 212 -17.60 13.14 -1.56
CA LYS A 212 -18.49 14.29 -1.77
C LYS A 212 -18.39 15.29 -0.62
N ALA A 213 -18.47 14.82 0.63
CA ALA A 213 -18.45 15.68 1.81
C ALA A 213 -17.12 16.45 1.99
N ASN A 214 -16.01 15.92 1.46
CA ASN A 214 -14.68 16.51 1.62
C ASN A 214 -14.13 17.15 0.33
N GLY A 215 -14.92 17.18 -0.75
CA GLY A 215 -14.48 17.71 -2.04
C GLY A 215 -13.38 16.88 -2.71
N PHE A 216 -13.29 15.59 -2.40
CA PHE A 216 -12.38 14.67 -3.08
C PHE A 216 -12.98 14.21 -4.42
N THR A 217 -12.11 13.80 -5.35
CA THR A 217 -12.58 13.15 -6.56
C THR A 217 -12.93 11.69 -6.25
N TYR A 218 -14.07 11.21 -6.78
CA TYR A 218 -14.46 9.81 -6.69
C TYR A 218 -14.43 9.18 -8.09
N VAL A 219 -13.88 7.97 -8.21
CA VAL A 219 -13.91 7.16 -9.43
C VAL A 219 -14.64 5.85 -9.17
N ASP A 220 -15.63 5.54 -10.01
CA ASP A 220 -16.56 4.44 -9.83
C ASP A 220 -16.25 3.28 -10.80
N TYR A 221 -15.25 2.48 -10.45
CA TYR A 221 -14.95 1.24 -11.17
C TYR A 221 -16.02 0.17 -10.95
N HIS A 222 -16.66 0.15 -9.77
CA HIS A 222 -17.66 -0.85 -9.43
C HIS A 222 -18.82 -0.82 -10.44
N ALA A 223 -19.39 0.35 -10.72
CA ALA A 223 -20.45 0.50 -11.71
C ALA A 223 -20.03 0.02 -13.12
N ALA A 224 -18.77 0.22 -13.51
CA ALA A 224 -18.27 -0.17 -14.83
C ALA A 224 -18.05 -1.68 -14.96
N LEU A 225 -17.61 -2.34 -13.88
CA LEU A 225 -17.17 -3.73 -13.88
C LEU A 225 -18.25 -4.72 -13.42
N SER A 226 -19.30 -4.26 -12.74
CA SER A 226 -20.27 -5.13 -12.07
C SER A 226 -21.40 -5.64 -12.95
N THR A 227 -21.83 -6.87 -12.72
CA THR A 227 -23.15 -7.36 -13.10
C THR A 227 -24.21 -6.82 -12.14
N PRO A 228 -25.52 -6.90 -12.46
CA PRO A 228 -26.59 -6.53 -11.52
C PRO A 228 -26.54 -7.28 -10.18
N ALA A 229 -25.94 -8.46 -10.14
CA ALA A 229 -25.76 -9.27 -8.93
C ALA A 229 -24.52 -8.88 -8.09
N GLY A 230 -23.74 -7.86 -8.51
CA GLY A 230 -22.53 -7.43 -7.80
C GLY A 230 -21.30 -8.31 -8.07
N ALA A 231 -21.34 -9.16 -9.09
CA ALA A 231 -20.18 -9.95 -9.55
C ALA A 231 -19.37 -9.19 -10.60
N MET A 232 -18.12 -9.59 -10.84
CA MET A 232 -17.40 -9.17 -12.05
C MET A 232 -18.16 -9.61 -13.31
N LYS A 233 -18.26 -8.74 -14.31
CA LYS A 233 -18.75 -9.10 -15.65
C LYS A 233 -17.88 -10.23 -16.26
N PRO A 234 -18.48 -11.15 -17.04
CA PRO A 234 -17.72 -12.21 -17.70
C PRO A 234 -16.55 -11.66 -18.53
N GLY A 235 -15.38 -12.30 -18.41
CA GLY A 235 -14.15 -11.90 -19.10
C GLY A 235 -13.39 -10.74 -18.47
N TYR A 236 -13.97 -10.02 -17.49
CA TYR A 236 -13.31 -8.86 -16.89
C TYR A 236 -12.40 -9.21 -15.72
N ALA A 237 -12.52 -10.40 -15.13
CA ALA A 237 -11.62 -10.91 -14.10
C ALA A 237 -11.23 -12.37 -14.38
N THR A 238 -10.02 -12.76 -13.96
CA THR A 238 -9.52 -14.14 -14.09
C THR A 238 -10.13 -15.09 -13.06
N ASP A 239 -10.36 -14.59 -11.84
CA ASP A 239 -10.80 -15.37 -10.68
C ASP A 239 -12.08 -14.81 -10.03
N GLY A 240 -12.75 -13.88 -10.72
CA GLY A 240 -13.91 -13.15 -10.21
C GLY A 240 -13.56 -11.94 -9.34
N VAL A 241 -12.27 -11.61 -9.15
CA VAL A 241 -11.79 -10.47 -8.37
C VAL A 241 -10.75 -9.64 -9.13
N HIS A 242 -9.69 -10.28 -9.62
CA HIS A 242 -8.55 -9.60 -10.24
C HIS A 242 -8.81 -9.32 -11.72
N PRO A 243 -8.76 -8.05 -12.17
CA PRO A 243 -9.08 -7.72 -13.55
C PRO A 243 -8.16 -8.38 -14.57
N THR A 244 -8.73 -8.81 -15.70
CA THR A 244 -7.98 -9.16 -16.92
C THR A 244 -7.48 -7.87 -17.60
N PRO A 245 -6.62 -7.95 -18.64
CA PRO A 245 -6.32 -6.78 -19.47
C PRO A 245 -7.57 -6.08 -20.01
N GLN A 246 -8.64 -6.83 -20.32
CA GLN A 246 -9.93 -6.25 -20.72
C GLN A 246 -10.60 -5.49 -19.57
N GLY A 247 -10.59 -6.02 -18.35
CA GLY A 247 -11.10 -5.32 -17.16
C GLY A 247 -10.33 -4.01 -16.89
N TYR A 248 -9.00 -4.06 -16.96
CA TYR A 248 -8.17 -2.86 -16.80
C TYR A 248 -8.39 -1.83 -17.92
N ALA A 249 -8.64 -2.27 -19.16
CA ALA A 249 -8.98 -1.37 -20.27
C ALA A 249 -10.28 -0.59 -20.01
N VAL A 250 -11.25 -1.18 -19.29
CA VAL A 250 -12.47 -0.49 -18.84
C VAL A 250 -12.16 0.52 -17.72
N MET A 251 -11.26 0.18 -16.80
CA MET A 251 -10.87 1.06 -15.69
C MET A 251 -10.04 2.27 -16.13
N ARG A 252 -9.13 2.10 -17.10
CA ARG A 252 -8.17 3.12 -17.55
C ARG A 252 -8.79 4.49 -17.89
N PRO A 253 -9.84 4.59 -18.75
CA PRO A 253 -10.42 5.88 -19.09
C PRO A 253 -11.03 6.58 -17.86
N LEU A 254 -11.64 5.82 -16.93
CA LEU A 254 -12.20 6.35 -15.69
C LEU A 254 -11.11 6.90 -14.77
N ALA A 255 -10.01 6.16 -14.61
CA ALA A 255 -8.84 6.61 -13.86
C ALA A 255 -8.26 7.90 -14.44
N THR A 256 -8.10 7.95 -15.76
CA THR A 256 -7.55 9.10 -16.48
C THR A 256 -8.43 10.34 -16.32
N ALA A 257 -9.75 10.19 -16.44
CA ALA A 257 -10.70 11.27 -16.23
C ALA A 257 -10.70 11.78 -14.79
N ALA A 258 -10.61 10.87 -13.80
CA ALA A 258 -10.52 11.24 -12.39
C ALA A 258 -9.22 11.98 -12.08
N ILE A 259 -8.10 11.57 -12.66
CA ILE A 259 -6.81 12.27 -12.55
C ILE A 259 -6.90 13.68 -13.15
N ALA A 260 -7.46 13.81 -14.36
CA ALA A 260 -7.63 15.11 -15.01
C ALA A 260 -8.46 16.06 -14.14
N LYS A 261 -9.63 15.59 -13.69
CA LYS A 261 -10.52 16.32 -12.77
C LYS A 261 -9.82 16.75 -11.48
N ALA A 262 -9.12 15.83 -10.81
CA ALA A 262 -8.44 16.13 -9.55
C ALA A 262 -7.29 17.15 -9.71
N LEU A 263 -6.65 17.15 -10.88
CA LEU A 263 -5.53 18.04 -11.20
C LEU A 263 -5.96 19.36 -11.88
N GLY A 264 -7.26 19.57 -12.08
CA GLY A 264 -7.81 20.76 -12.72
C GLY A 264 -7.49 20.87 -14.22
N ARG A 265 -7.57 19.75 -14.94
CA ARG A 265 -7.32 19.65 -16.39
C ARG A 265 -8.53 19.08 -17.12
#